data_AF-A0A5E7GBJ4-F1
#
_entry.id   AF-A0A5E7GBJ4-F1
#
_cell.length_a   1.000
_cell.length_b   1.000
_cell.length_c   1.000
_cell.angle_alpha   90.00
_cell.angle_beta   90.00
_cell.angle_gamma   90.00
#
_symmetry.space_group_name_H-M   'P 1'
#
loop_
_entity.id
_entity.type
_entity.pdbx_description
1 polymer ?
#
loop_
_entity_poly.entity_id
_entity_poly.type
_entity_poly.pdbx_seq_one_letter_code
_entity_poly.pdbx_strand_id
1 'polypeptide(L)'
;MIIVLFPLFTGLLGIIFGYGNGAIWESMIGVFEEAYKNQLICGPSILLIGLGVWHHVHKKRLSLIPTRFNRQRREVCFMPEGATEPVFVPWESLSAWIIEAKGATQFGIHRQYGMGIGFYQGETLISQEFQCAGLELAISHWEAIRGYMEYEVNDLKSIQDLKDLQGPDDPPHEGLHTFRNARARMHQQIREGRRSRLSGFFWYLYHVMTLWTIPNRLVEWEVRRLERIGKQALPEVMRAWSEPLPKEQWAKPSEELLRLSEQVRRMHKRQPHRPITQIFAEICRRAVD
;
A
#
# COMPACT_ATOMS: atom_id res chain seq x y z
N MET A 1 2.78 -8.55 27.42
CA MET A 1 3.26 -7.22 27.88
C MET A 1 2.46 -6.75 29.10
N ILE A 2 1.13 -6.66 29.02
CA ILE A 2 0.24 -6.24 30.13
C ILE A 2 0.40 -7.10 31.40
N ILE A 3 0.42 -8.44 31.25
CA ILE A 3 0.55 -9.39 32.38
C ILE A 3 1.83 -9.20 33.21
N VAL A 4 2.91 -8.66 32.62
CA VAL A 4 4.20 -8.48 33.31
C VAL A 4 4.38 -7.04 33.77
N LEU A 5 3.93 -6.07 32.99
CA LEU A 5 4.10 -4.64 33.31
C LEU A 5 3.20 -4.18 34.47
N PHE A 6 1.96 -4.67 34.54
CA PHE A 6 1.04 -4.26 35.62
C PHE A 6 1.52 -4.72 37.00
N PRO A 7 1.92 -5.99 37.21
CA PRO A 7 2.53 -6.41 38.46
C PRO A 7 3.78 -5.60 38.83
N LEU A 8 4.68 -5.34 37.89
CA LEU A 8 5.87 -4.52 38.14
C LEU A 8 5.53 -3.08 38.52
N PHE A 9 4.52 -2.48 37.89
CA PHE A 9 4.03 -1.15 38.23
C PHE A 9 3.41 -1.12 39.63
N THR A 10 2.61 -2.12 40.00
CA THR A 10 2.08 -2.24 41.37
C THR A 10 3.18 -2.44 42.41
N GLY A 11 4.23 -3.17 42.06
CA GLY A 11 5.42 -3.31 42.91
C GLY A 11 6.14 -1.97 43.13
N LEU A 12 6.31 -1.19 42.06
CA LEU A 12 6.92 0.14 42.12
C LEU A 12 6.10 1.10 43.00
N LEU A 13 4.77 1.11 42.86
CA LEU A 13 3.89 1.90 43.74
C LEU A 13 4.02 1.44 45.20
N GLY A 14 4.11 0.13 45.43
CA GLY A 14 4.37 -0.44 46.75
C GLY A 14 5.61 0.13 47.42
N ILE A 15 6.71 0.27 46.66
CA ILE A 15 7.96 0.87 47.12
C ILE A 15 7.78 2.38 47.39
N ILE A 16 7.13 3.11 46.49
CA ILE A 16 6.91 4.57 46.60
C ILE A 16 6.09 4.91 47.86
N PHE A 17 5.10 4.09 48.21
CA PHE A 17 4.25 4.27 49.38
C PHE A 17 4.83 3.66 50.67
N GLY A 18 6.02 3.03 50.62
CA GLY A 18 6.72 2.52 51.80
C GLY A 18 6.13 1.22 52.38
N TYR A 19 5.46 0.39 51.57
CA TYR A 19 4.95 -0.90 52.02
C TYR A 19 6.08 -1.90 52.30
N GLY A 20 5.84 -2.85 53.20
CA GLY A 20 6.80 -3.91 53.50
C GLY A 20 6.99 -4.88 52.33
N ASN A 21 8.20 -5.41 52.16
CA ASN A 21 8.57 -6.30 51.03
C ASN A 21 7.61 -7.48 50.82
N GLY A 22 7.10 -8.09 51.90
CA GLY A 22 6.11 -9.17 51.82
C GLY A 22 4.79 -8.73 51.19
N ALA A 23 4.25 -7.58 51.62
CA ALA A 23 3.01 -7.02 51.09
C ALA A 23 3.15 -6.58 49.61
N ILE A 24 4.32 -6.05 49.24
CA ILE A 24 4.64 -5.74 47.83
C ILE A 24 4.63 -7.01 46.99
N TRP A 25 5.29 -8.08 47.47
CA TRP A 25 5.38 -9.35 46.75
C TRP A 25 4.01 -10.04 46.60
N GLU A 26 3.22 -10.10 47.66
CA GLU A 26 1.85 -10.64 47.63
C GLU A 26 0.94 -9.85 46.69
N SER A 27 1.04 -8.52 46.70
CA SER A 27 0.29 -7.66 45.77
C SER A 27 0.67 -7.93 44.32
N MET A 28 1.97 -8.03 44.02
CA MET A 28 2.45 -8.34 42.67
C MET A 28 1.95 -9.71 42.17
N ILE A 29 1.98 -10.74 43.03
CA ILE A 29 1.48 -12.08 42.69
C ILE A 29 -0.03 -12.04 42.47
N GLY A 30 -0.80 -11.40 43.36
CA GLY A 30 -2.26 -11.31 43.23
C GLY A 30 -2.68 -10.63 41.93
N VAL A 31 -2.02 -9.52 41.57
CA VAL A 31 -2.27 -8.82 40.30
C VAL A 31 -1.85 -9.67 39.10
N PHE A 32 -0.74 -10.41 39.19
CA PHE A 32 -0.30 -11.31 38.13
C PHE A 32 -1.29 -12.46 37.90
N GLU A 33 -1.75 -13.12 38.96
CA GLU A 33 -2.69 -14.24 38.87
C GLU A 33 -4.04 -13.79 38.29
N GLU A 34 -4.54 -12.64 38.72
CA GLU A 34 -5.80 -12.09 38.22
C GLU A 34 -5.69 -11.64 36.76
N ALA A 35 -4.57 -11.00 36.40
CA ALA A 35 -4.29 -10.67 34.99
C ALA A 35 -4.14 -11.93 34.13
N TYR A 36 -3.53 -13.00 34.67
CA TYR A 36 -3.36 -14.27 33.97
C TYR A 36 -4.71 -14.96 33.71
N LYS A 37 -5.59 -15.04 34.72
CA LYS A 37 -6.95 -15.59 34.58
C LYS A 37 -7.76 -14.83 33.54
N ASN A 38 -7.74 -13.49 33.60
CA ASN A 38 -8.44 -12.65 32.62
C ASN A 38 -7.86 -12.81 31.22
N GLN A 39 -6.54 -12.89 31.07
CA GLN A 39 -5.91 -13.11 29.77
C GLN A 39 -6.28 -14.47 29.15
N LEU A 40 -6.44 -15.52 29.97
CA LEU A 40 -6.81 -16.84 29.50
C LEU A 40 -8.16 -16.84 28.77
N ILE A 41 -9.06 -15.92 29.12
CA ILE A 41 -10.37 -15.78 28.49
C ILE A 41 -10.33 -14.70 27.39
N CYS A 42 -9.81 -13.51 27.71
CA CYS A 42 -9.81 -12.37 26.79
C CYS A 42 -8.90 -12.60 25.57
N GLY A 43 -7.74 -13.22 25.77
CA GLY A 43 -6.76 -13.48 24.71
C GLY A 43 -7.33 -14.33 23.56
N PRO A 44 -7.84 -15.54 23.84
CA PRO A 44 -8.47 -16.37 22.82
C PRO A 44 -9.69 -15.71 22.19
N SER A 45 -10.50 -14.98 22.97
CA SER A 45 -11.67 -14.27 22.45
C SER A 45 -11.29 -13.18 21.43
N ILE A 46 -10.29 -12.35 21.74
CA ILE A 46 -9.76 -11.34 20.83
C ILE A 46 -9.16 -12.00 19.58
N LEU A 47 -8.41 -13.09 19.74
CA LEU A 47 -7.85 -13.82 18.62
C LEU A 47 -8.95 -14.39 17.72
N LEU A 48 -10.01 -14.98 18.28
CA LEU A 48 -11.13 -15.52 17.53
C LEU A 48 -11.88 -14.43 16.76
N ILE A 49 -12.13 -13.28 17.39
CA ILE A 49 -12.74 -12.13 16.73
C ILE A 49 -11.82 -11.64 15.59
N GLY A 50 -10.53 -11.49 15.86
CA GLY A 50 -9.54 -11.06 14.86
C GLY A 50 -9.46 -12.01 13.66
N LEU A 51 -9.43 -13.32 13.91
CA LEU A 51 -9.45 -14.35 12.87
C LEU A 51 -10.78 -14.36 12.11
N GLY A 52 -11.90 -14.14 12.80
CA GLY A 52 -13.23 -14.04 12.19
C GLY A 52 -13.34 -12.84 11.24
N VAL A 53 -12.91 -11.66 11.69
CA VAL A 53 -12.85 -10.43 10.86
C VAL A 53 -11.90 -10.62 9.70
N TRP A 54 -10.70 -11.15 9.95
CA TRP A 54 -9.72 -11.46 8.90
C TRP A 54 -10.33 -12.39 7.86
N HIS A 55 -10.93 -13.51 8.28
CA HIS A 55 -11.55 -14.48 7.38
C HIS A 55 -12.72 -13.87 6.58
N HIS A 56 -13.56 -13.05 7.20
CA HIS A 56 -14.65 -12.34 6.52
C HIS A 56 -14.14 -11.38 5.44
N VAL A 57 -13.18 -10.52 5.79
CA VAL A 57 -12.56 -9.59 4.84
C VAL A 57 -11.82 -10.36 3.74
N HIS A 58 -11.14 -11.46 4.10
CA HIS A 58 -10.40 -12.29 3.15
C HIS A 58 -11.31 -13.01 2.16
N LYS A 59 -12.53 -13.35 2.58
CA LYS A 59 -13.59 -13.87 1.69
C LYS A 59 -14.10 -12.79 0.74
N LYS A 60 -14.34 -11.57 1.21
CA LYS A 60 -14.76 -10.46 0.34
C LYS A 60 -13.76 -10.17 -0.79
N ARG A 61 -12.45 -10.31 -0.51
CA ARG A 61 -11.41 -10.12 -1.53
C ARG A 61 -11.41 -11.17 -2.64
N LEU A 62 -12.08 -12.30 -2.48
CA LEU A 62 -12.15 -13.34 -3.51
C LEU A 62 -12.99 -12.95 -4.72
N SER A 63 -14.02 -12.12 -4.51
CA SER A 63 -14.94 -11.69 -5.56
C SER A 63 -14.57 -10.34 -6.19
N LEU A 64 -13.55 -9.66 -5.68
CA LEU A 64 -13.13 -8.37 -6.21
C LEU A 64 -12.28 -8.57 -7.46
N ILE A 65 -12.80 -8.09 -8.59
CA ILE A 65 -12.05 -8.02 -9.85
C ILE A 65 -11.33 -6.66 -9.86
N PRO A 66 -9.99 -6.64 -9.91
CA PRO A 66 -9.24 -5.38 -9.88
C PRO A 66 -9.41 -4.61 -11.19
N THR A 67 -9.45 -3.27 -11.09
CA THR A 67 -9.33 -2.37 -12.24
C THR A 67 -8.01 -2.61 -12.95
N ARG A 68 -8.01 -2.66 -14.29
CA ARG A 68 -6.82 -2.95 -15.09
C ARG A 68 -6.52 -1.83 -16.08
N PHE A 69 -5.25 -1.55 -16.25
CA PHE A 69 -4.75 -0.55 -17.19
C PHE A 69 -4.01 -1.25 -18.33
N ASN A 70 -4.42 -0.99 -19.57
CA ASN A 70 -3.75 -1.52 -20.75
C ASN A 70 -3.19 -0.37 -21.59
N ARG A 71 -1.87 -0.18 -21.50
CA ARG A 71 -1.16 0.85 -22.27
C ARG A 71 -1.18 0.61 -23.77
N GLN A 72 -1.16 -0.66 -24.20
CA GLN A 72 -1.06 -1.00 -25.62
C GLN A 72 -2.35 -0.63 -26.35
N ARG A 73 -3.49 -0.78 -25.66
CA ARG A 73 -4.79 -0.34 -26.15
C ARG A 73 -5.11 1.12 -25.78
N ARG A 74 -4.33 1.73 -24.87
CA ARG A 74 -4.64 3.02 -24.21
C ARG A 74 -6.05 3.04 -23.62
N GLU A 75 -6.39 2.00 -22.87
CA GLU A 75 -7.71 1.81 -22.27
C GLU A 75 -7.59 1.35 -20.81
N VAL A 76 -8.64 1.62 -20.03
CA VAL A 76 -8.80 1.16 -18.65
C VAL A 76 -10.05 0.32 -18.57
N CYS A 77 -9.93 -0.85 -17.92
CA CYS A 77 -11.02 -1.78 -17.72
C CYS A 77 -11.53 -1.66 -16.28
N PHE A 78 -12.80 -1.29 -16.15
CA PHE A 78 -13.55 -1.24 -14.91
C PHE A 78 -14.49 -2.43 -14.80
N MET A 79 -14.74 -2.87 -13.57
CA MET A 79 -15.78 -3.85 -13.25
C MET A 79 -16.68 -3.23 -12.16
N PRO A 80 -17.74 -2.50 -12.55
CA PRO A 80 -18.66 -1.90 -11.58
C PRO A 80 -19.28 -2.94 -10.66
N GLU A 81 -19.61 -2.56 -9.43
CA GLU A 81 -20.21 -3.47 -8.47
C GLU A 81 -21.56 -4.01 -8.99
N GLY A 82 -21.68 -5.34 -9.06
CA GLY A 82 -22.88 -6.00 -9.57
C GLY A 82 -22.98 -6.12 -11.09
N ALA A 83 -22.04 -5.55 -11.86
CA ALA A 83 -22.00 -5.75 -13.31
C ALA A 83 -21.55 -7.18 -13.67
N THR A 84 -22.10 -7.74 -14.75
CA THR A 84 -21.67 -9.02 -15.32
C THR A 84 -20.60 -8.85 -16.39
N GLU A 85 -20.54 -7.69 -17.03
CA GLU A 85 -19.61 -7.38 -18.11
C GLU A 85 -18.66 -6.24 -17.74
N PRO A 86 -17.38 -6.32 -18.14
CA PRO A 86 -16.41 -5.25 -17.93
C PRO A 86 -16.70 -4.05 -18.82
N VAL A 87 -16.42 -2.84 -18.31
CA VAL A 87 -16.51 -1.59 -19.06
C VAL A 87 -15.10 -1.15 -19.45
N PHE A 88 -14.87 -0.99 -20.76
CA PHE A 88 -13.62 -0.49 -21.30
C PHE A 88 -13.74 0.99 -21.61
N VAL A 89 -12.81 1.78 -21.07
CA VAL A 89 -12.83 3.23 -21.14
C VAL A 89 -11.53 3.71 -21.77
N PRO A 90 -11.56 4.55 -22.82
CA PRO A 90 -10.37 5.16 -23.36
C PRO A 90 -9.61 5.95 -22.29
N TRP A 91 -8.29 5.76 -22.22
CA TRP A 91 -7.43 6.40 -21.22
C TRP A 91 -7.57 7.92 -21.20
N GLU A 92 -7.72 8.53 -22.37
CA GLU A 92 -7.82 10.00 -22.50
C GLU A 92 -9.20 10.55 -22.12
N SER A 93 -10.22 9.69 -21.99
CA SER A 93 -11.54 10.08 -21.47
C SER A 93 -11.66 9.91 -19.94
N LEU A 94 -10.63 9.33 -19.32
CA LEU A 94 -10.62 9.05 -17.89
C LEU A 94 -10.36 10.34 -17.10
N SER A 95 -11.16 10.54 -16.06
CA SER A 95 -10.95 11.63 -15.10
C SER A 95 -10.22 11.10 -13.87
N ALA A 96 -9.25 11.86 -13.38
CA ALA A 96 -8.57 11.60 -12.11
C ALA A 96 -8.64 12.85 -11.23
N TRP A 97 -8.84 12.65 -9.93
CA TRP A 97 -8.95 13.74 -8.96
C TRP A 97 -8.29 13.37 -7.64
N ILE A 98 -7.98 14.41 -6.87
CA ILE A 98 -7.50 14.31 -5.50
C ILE A 98 -8.56 14.92 -4.60
N ILE A 99 -8.92 14.17 -3.56
CA ILE A 99 -9.87 14.58 -2.54
C ILE A 99 -9.06 15.08 -1.35
N GLU A 100 -9.37 16.28 -0.85
CA GLU A 100 -8.91 16.78 0.44
C GLU A 100 -10.12 16.99 1.33
N ALA A 101 -10.23 16.21 2.40
CA ALA A 101 -11.24 16.39 3.45
C ALA A 101 -10.59 17.00 4.70
N LYS A 102 -11.24 18.01 5.28
CA LYS A 102 -10.79 18.69 6.51
C LYS A 102 -11.84 18.51 7.60
N GLY A 103 -11.46 17.86 8.69
CA GLY A 103 -12.28 17.72 9.89
C GLY A 103 -11.69 18.53 11.03
N ALA A 104 -12.50 19.37 11.68
CA ALA A 104 -12.11 20.04 12.91
C ALA A 104 -12.53 19.18 14.11
N THR A 105 -11.59 18.87 15.00
CA THR A 105 -11.85 18.17 16.26
C THR A 105 -11.32 18.99 17.44
N GLN A 106 -11.68 18.61 18.67
CA GLN A 106 -11.12 19.22 19.89
C GLN A 106 -9.59 19.09 19.97
N PHE A 107 -8.99 18.14 19.23
CA PHE A 107 -7.54 17.90 19.17
C PHE A 107 -6.85 18.59 17.98
N GLY A 108 -7.58 19.42 17.22
CA GLY A 108 -7.06 20.16 16.08
C GLY A 108 -7.70 19.79 14.75
N ILE A 109 -7.13 20.34 13.66
CA ILE A 109 -7.58 20.12 12.29
C ILE A 109 -6.94 18.84 11.76
N HIS A 110 -7.77 17.84 11.48
CA HIS A 110 -7.37 16.62 10.80
C HIS A 110 -7.61 16.78 9.29
N ARG A 111 -6.61 16.42 8.47
CA ARG A 111 -6.72 16.41 7.01
C ARG A 111 -6.61 14.98 6.52
N GLN A 112 -7.53 14.60 5.64
CA GLN A 112 -7.52 13.31 4.96
C GLN A 112 -7.42 13.56 3.47
N TYR A 113 -6.60 12.75 2.80
CA TYR A 113 -6.41 12.83 1.37
C TYR A 113 -6.91 11.54 0.72
N GLY A 114 -7.42 11.65 -0.49
CA GLY A 114 -7.79 10.50 -1.30
C GLY A 114 -7.43 10.75 -2.76
N MET A 115 -7.25 9.68 -3.51
CA MET A 115 -7.14 9.74 -4.96
C MET A 115 -8.28 8.94 -5.57
N GLY A 116 -8.95 9.55 -6.55
CA GLY A 116 -10.03 8.96 -7.30
C GLY A 116 -9.70 8.90 -8.79
N ILE A 117 -10.19 7.85 -9.45
CA ILE A 117 -10.14 7.70 -10.90
C ILE A 117 -11.51 7.20 -11.35
N GLY A 118 -12.05 7.76 -12.42
CA GLY A 118 -13.37 7.36 -12.90
C GLY A 118 -13.75 7.99 -14.23
N PHE A 119 -14.96 7.69 -14.65
CA PHE A 119 -15.54 8.14 -15.91
C PHE A 119 -17.05 8.35 -15.75
N TYR A 120 -17.61 9.18 -16.62
CA TYR A 120 -19.05 9.41 -16.66
C TYR A 120 -19.71 8.44 -17.63
N GLN A 121 -20.77 7.78 -17.17
CA GLN A 121 -21.69 7.02 -18.00
C GLN A 121 -23.06 7.72 -17.95
N GLY A 122 -23.34 8.54 -18.96
CA GLY A 122 -24.46 9.48 -18.90
C GLY A 122 -24.24 10.50 -17.78
N GLU A 123 -25.17 10.59 -16.83
CA GLU A 123 -25.06 11.47 -15.66
C GLU A 123 -24.39 10.79 -14.45
N THR A 124 -24.14 9.48 -14.51
CA THR A 124 -23.59 8.73 -13.36
C THR A 124 -22.07 8.67 -13.44
N LEU A 125 -21.40 9.10 -12.37
CA LEU A 125 -19.95 8.93 -12.21
C LEU A 125 -19.66 7.53 -11.66
N ILE A 126 -18.94 6.73 -12.44
CA ILE A 126 -18.38 5.45 -11.98
C ILE A 126 -16.92 5.71 -11.60
N SER A 127 -16.60 5.54 -10.32
CA SER A 127 -15.28 5.85 -9.78
C SER A 127 -14.72 4.77 -8.87
N GLN A 128 -13.41 4.78 -8.74
CA GLN A 128 -12.67 4.04 -7.73
C GLN A 128 -11.81 5.03 -6.96
N GLU A 129 -12.00 5.05 -5.64
CA GLU A 129 -11.32 5.98 -4.74
C GLU A 129 -10.60 5.22 -3.64
N PHE A 130 -9.41 5.69 -3.28
CA PHE A 130 -8.64 5.14 -2.18
C PHE A 130 -8.02 6.24 -1.33
N GLN A 131 -7.84 5.95 -0.05
CA GLN A 131 -7.29 6.88 0.93
C GLN A 131 -5.77 6.98 0.80
N CYS A 132 -5.27 8.19 0.94
CA CYS A 132 -3.86 8.56 0.87
C CYS A 132 -3.43 9.26 2.16
N ALA A 133 -2.24 8.96 2.65
CA ALA A 133 -1.72 9.55 3.89
C ALA A 133 -1.27 11.02 3.74
N GLY A 134 -1.24 11.56 2.52
CA GLY A 134 -0.81 12.93 2.23
C GLY A 134 -1.12 13.34 0.80
N LEU A 135 -1.07 14.65 0.54
CA LEU A 135 -1.30 15.22 -0.79
C LEU A 135 -0.23 14.76 -1.78
N GLU A 136 1.04 14.84 -1.38
CA GLU A 136 2.17 14.45 -2.22
C GLU A 136 2.10 12.97 -2.58
N LEU A 137 1.63 12.12 -1.66
CA LEU A 137 1.39 10.71 -1.92
C LEU A 137 0.25 10.51 -2.91
N ALA A 138 -0.87 11.22 -2.79
CA ALA A 138 -1.96 11.13 -3.76
C ALA A 138 -1.50 11.54 -5.17
N ILE A 139 -0.73 12.62 -5.29
CA ILE A 139 -0.11 13.05 -6.56
C ILE A 139 0.83 11.96 -7.08
N SER A 140 1.65 11.36 -6.20
CA SER A 140 2.59 10.31 -6.58
C SER A 140 1.90 9.05 -7.11
N HIS A 141 0.76 8.66 -6.55
CA HIS A 141 -0.03 7.54 -7.07
C HIS A 141 -0.53 7.82 -8.50
N TRP A 142 -1.02 9.03 -8.74
CA TRP A 142 -1.42 9.45 -10.09
C TRP A 142 -0.23 9.44 -11.06
N GLU A 143 0.90 10.00 -10.65
CA GLU A 143 2.11 10.04 -11.46
C GLU A 143 2.66 8.63 -11.75
N ALA A 144 2.51 7.68 -10.83
CA ALA A 144 2.89 6.28 -11.07
C ALA A 144 2.01 5.63 -12.15
N ILE A 145 0.68 5.82 -12.09
CA ILE A 145 -0.26 5.30 -13.09
C ILE A 145 0.00 5.96 -14.44
N ARG A 146 0.14 7.28 -14.47
CA ARG A 146 0.46 8.06 -15.66
C ARG A 146 1.81 7.66 -16.24
N GLY A 147 2.81 7.40 -15.41
CA GLY A 147 4.13 6.91 -15.80
C GLY A 147 4.09 5.57 -16.51
N TYR A 148 3.29 4.63 -15.99
CA TYR A 148 3.03 3.34 -16.65
C TYR A 148 2.31 3.50 -18.00
N MET A 149 1.32 4.39 -18.08
CA MET A 149 0.50 4.59 -19.28
C MET A 149 1.18 5.40 -20.38
N GLU A 150 2.03 6.38 -20.03
CA GLU A 150 2.57 7.37 -20.99
C GLU A 150 4.08 7.29 -21.22
N TYR A 151 4.88 6.97 -20.20
CA TYR A 151 6.35 7.10 -20.26
C TYR A 151 7.10 5.77 -20.31
N GLU A 152 6.40 4.68 -20.62
CA GLU A 152 6.96 3.31 -20.68
C GLU A 152 7.73 2.92 -19.42
N VAL A 153 7.27 3.37 -18.25
CA VAL A 153 7.91 2.96 -17.01
C VAL A 153 7.49 1.53 -16.68
N ASN A 154 8.31 0.59 -17.13
CA ASN A 154 7.98 -0.83 -17.20
C ASN A 154 8.27 -1.62 -15.92
N ASP A 155 9.21 -1.14 -15.10
CA ASP A 155 9.71 -1.90 -13.97
C ASP A 155 9.83 -1.00 -12.75
N LEU A 156 9.26 -1.43 -11.63
CA LEU A 156 9.46 -0.80 -10.33
C LEU A 156 10.96 -0.71 -9.99
N LYS A 157 11.79 -1.67 -10.42
CA LYS A 157 13.27 -1.64 -10.27
C LYS A 157 13.95 -0.48 -10.99
N SER A 158 13.31 0.09 -12.02
CA SER A 158 13.85 1.25 -12.75
C SER A 158 13.61 2.58 -12.04
N ILE A 159 12.56 2.66 -11.21
CA ILE A 159 12.18 3.87 -10.46
C ILE A 159 12.68 3.81 -9.02
N GLN A 160 12.44 2.68 -8.36
CA GLN A 160 12.79 2.44 -6.98
C GLN A 160 14.18 1.83 -6.92
N ASP A 161 15.09 2.44 -6.17
CA ASP A 161 16.42 1.88 -5.93
C ASP A 161 16.30 0.64 -5.02
N LEU A 162 15.88 -0.48 -5.61
CA LEU A 162 15.65 -1.75 -4.95
C LEU A 162 16.95 -2.46 -4.56
N LYS A 163 18.11 -1.89 -4.89
CA LYS A 163 19.44 -2.47 -4.57
C LYS A 163 19.64 -2.69 -3.07
N ASP A 164 18.90 -1.96 -2.23
CA ASP A 164 18.94 -2.15 -0.79
C ASP A 164 18.05 -3.28 -0.25
N LEU A 165 17.20 -3.94 -1.06
CA LEU A 165 16.29 -5.00 -0.59
C LEU A 165 16.30 -6.28 -1.44
N GLN A 166 16.33 -6.18 -2.77
CA GLN A 166 16.28 -7.31 -3.70
C GLN A 166 17.62 -7.52 -4.44
N GLY A 167 17.95 -8.78 -4.73
CA GLY A 167 19.05 -9.19 -5.58
C GLY A 167 18.68 -9.20 -7.07
N PRO A 168 19.66 -9.46 -7.97
CA PRO A 168 19.44 -9.47 -9.42
C PRO A 168 18.37 -10.49 -9.87
N ASP A 169 18.40 -11.69 -9.30
CA ASP A 169 17.54 -12.83 -9.69
C ASP A 169 16.27 -12.97 -8.83
N ASP A 170 15.98 -11.98 -7.97
CA ASP A 170 14.83 -12.09 -7.07
C ASP A 170 13.50 -11.75 -7.75
N PRO A 171 12.41 -12.42 -7.31
CA PRO A 171 11.05 -12.06 -7.70
C PRO A 171 10.75 -10.58 -7.42
N PRO A 172 9.82 -9.97 -8.17
CA PRO A 172 9.49 -8.55 -8.02
C PRO A 172 8.71 -8.22 -6.73
N HIS A 173 8.21 -9.23 -6.01
CA HIS A 173 7.47 -9.08 -4.76
C HIS A 173 8.38 -9.33 -3.55
N GLU A 174 8.00 -8.86 -2.35
CA GLU A 174 8.72 -9.18 -1.12
C GLU A 174 8.49 -10.65 -0.69
N GLY A 175 9.43 -11.23 0.06
CA GLY A 175 9.30 -12.60 0.55
C GLY A 175 10.51 -13.13 1.31
N LEU A 176 10.66 -14.45 1.34
CA LEU A 176 11.74 -15.12 2.08
C LEU A 176 13.12 -14.78 1.52
N HIS A 177 13.22 -14.52 0.22
CA HIS A 177 14.45 -14.06 -0.42
C HIS A 177 14.93 -12.72 0.16
N THR A 178 14.02 -11.78 0.42
CA THR A 178 14.34 -10.48 1.03
C THR A 178 14.99 -10.65 2.40
N PHE A 179 14.44 -11.56 3.23
CA PHE A 179 15.01 -11.91 4.54
C PHE A 179 16.40 -12.57 4.40
N ARG A 180 16.56 -13.49 3.44
CA ARG A 180 17.85 -14.16 3.18
C ARG A 180 18.91 -13.15 2.74
N ASN A 181 18.56 -12.21 1.88
CA ASN A 181 19.46 -11.16 1.42
C ASN A 181 19.83 -10.20 2.53
N ALA A 182 18.86 -9.75 3.34
CA ALA A 182 19.12 -8.91 4.50
C ALA A 182 20.08 -9.59 5.48
N ARG A 183 19.89 -10.88 5.73
CA ARG A 183 20.79 -11.70 6.57
C ARG A 183 22.19 -11.84 5.97
N ALA A 184 22.30 -12.11 4.66
CA ALA A 184 23.57 -12.24 3.97
C ALA A 184 24.37 -10.93 4.00
N ARG A 185 23.72 -9.81 3.69
CA ARG A 185 24.30 -8.46 3.76
C ARG A 185 24.75 -8.09 5.17
N MET A 186 23.93 -8.39 6.18
CA MET A 186 24.32 -8.16 7.57
C MET A 186 25.60 -8.92 7.91
N HIS A 187 25.72 -10.21 7.56
CA HIS A 187 26.95 -10.96 7.81
C HIS A 187 28.14 -10.42 7.03
N GLN A 188 27.93 -9.98 5.79
CA GLN A 188 28.98 -9.34 4.99
C GLN A 188 29.48 -8.07 5.66
N GLN A 189 28.59 -7.18 6.10
CA GLN A 189 28.93 -5.95 6.82
C GLN A 189 29.68 -6.23 8.13
N ILE A 190 29.34 -7.33 8.83
CA ILE A 190 30.05 -7.74 10.04
C ILE A 190 31.46 -8.25 9.72
N ARG A 191 31.63 -9.01 8.62
CA ARG A 191 32.95 -9.50 8.17
C ARG A 191 33.86 -8.34 7.72
N GLU A 192 33.29 -7.34 7.09
CA GLU A 192 34.00 -6.15 6.60
C GLU A 192 34.21 -5.08 7.69
N GLY A 193 33.77 -5.32 8.93
CA GLY A 193 33.91 -4.38 10.04
C GLY A 193 33.01 -3.14 9.98
N ARG A 194 32.13 -3.04 8.97
CA ARG A 194 31.14 -1.95 8.82
C ARG A 194 30.01 -2.02 9.86
N ARG A 195 29.78 -3.20 10.44
CA ARG A 195 28.73 -3.45 11.44
C ARG A 195 29.25 -4.28 12.60
N SER A 196 28.86 -3.94 13.83
CA SER A 196 29.28 -4.69 15.02
C SER A 196 28.55 -6.03 15.16
N ARG A 197 29.20 -7.01 15.82
CA ARG A 197 28.58 -8.30 16.15
C ARG A 197 27.36 -8.13 17.08
N LEU A 198 27.39 -7.15 17.98
CA LEU A 198 26.27 -6.79 18.86
C LEU A 198 25.03 -6.36 18.05
N SER A 199 25.23 -5.56 17.00
CA SER A 199 24.14 -5.19 16.09
C SER A 199 23.56 -6.40 15.34
N GLY A 200 24.38 -7.41 15.03
CA GLY A 200 23.91 -8.68 14.48
C GLY A 200 23.07 -9.50 15.48
N PHE A 201 23.48 -9.53 16.76
CA PHE A 201 22.70 -10.17 17.83
C PHE A 201 21.31 -9.55 17.98
N PHE A 202 21.23 -8.22 18.07
CA PHE A 202 19.94 -7.52 18.18
C PHE A 202 19.07 -7.67 16.92
N TRP A 203 19.69 -7.77 15.74
CA TRP A 203 18.96 -8.08 14.51
C TRP A 203 18.27 -9.45 14.60
N TYR A 204 18.95 -10.47 15.10
CA TYR A 204 18.35 -11.79 15.30
C TYR A 204 17.28 -11.77 16.40
N LEU A 205 17.54 -11.09 17.52
CA LEU A 205 16.56 -10.95 18.61
C LEU A 205 15.27 -10.30 18.09
N TYR A 206 15.38 -9.20 17.34
CA TYR A 206 14.23 -8.54 16.72
C TYR A 206 13.44 -9.50 15.85
N HIS A 207 14.10 -10.25 14.97
CA HIS A 207 13.40 -11.19 14.09
C HIS A 207 12.76 -12.34 14.86
N VAL A 208 13.39 -12.89 15.91
CA VAL A 208 12.74 -13.92 16.74
C VAL A 208 11.47 -13.34 17.40
N MET A 209 11.54 -12.12 17.91
CA MET A 209 10.39 -11.43 18.51
C MET A 209 9.27 -11.12 17.50
N THR A 210 9.58 -11.02 16.20
CA THR A 210 8.62 -10.78 15.12
C THR A 210 8.29 -12.04 14.31
N LEU A 211 8.34 -13.22 14.95
CA LEU A 211 7.96 -14.51 14.34
C LEU A 211 8.89 -14.99 13.21
N TRP A 212 10.13 -14.52 13.22
CA TRP A 212 11.22 -14.94 12.34
C TRP A 212 10.86 -14.84 10.86
N THR A 213 10.83 -15.97 10.16
CA THR A 213 10.50 -16.04 8.73
C THR A 213 9.01 -16.26 8.45
N ILE A 214 8.18 -16.40 9.49
CA ILE A 214 6.73 -16.66 9.32
C ILE A 214 6.06 -15.51 8.54
N PRO A 215 6.27 -14.22 8.85
CA PRO A 215 5.67 -13.13 8.08
C PRO A 215 6.03 -13.19 6.59
N ASN A 216 7.31 -13.44 6.28
CA ASN A 216 7.77 -13.56 4.89
C ASN A 216 7.11 -14.73 4.14
N ARG A 217 6.89 -15.86 4.81
CA ARG A 217 6.17 -17.01 4.22
C ARG A 217 4.68 -16.72 4.03
N LEU A 218 4.07 -15.96 4.94
CA LEU A 218 2.68 -15.52 4.82
C LEU A 218 2.51 -14.59 3.62
N VAL A 219 3.43 -13.66 3.40
CA VAL A 219 3.44 -12.78 2.21
C VAL A 219 3.53 -13.61 0.93
N GLU A 220 4.48 -14.55 0.83
CA GLU A 220 4.58 -15.40 -0.35
C GLU A 220 3.33 -16.27 -0.58
N TRP A 221 2.74 -16.78 0.51
CA TRP A 221 1.48 -17.52 0.43
C TRP A 221 0.34 -16.64 -0.10
N GLU A 222 0.24 -15.40 0.39
CA GLU A 222 -0.76 -14.44 -0.03
C GLU A 222 -0.59 -14.05 -1.49
N VAL A 223 0.64 -13.75 -1.95
CA VAL A 223 0.95 -13.47 -3.36
C VAL A 223 0.52 -14.64 -4.25
N ARG A 224 0.95 -15.87 -3.94
CA ARG A 224 0.57 -17.08 -4.70
C ARG A 224 -0.94 -17.34 -4.70
N ARG A 225 -1.63 -16.93 -3.64
CA ARG A 225 -3.08 -17.03 -3.54
C ARG A 225 -3.74 -15.97 -4.44
N LEU A 226 -3.31 -14.71 -4.36
CA LEU A 226 -3.83 -13.61 -5.18
C LEU A 226 -3.61 -13.87 -6.67
N GLU A 227 -2.47 -14.42 -7.07
CA GLU A 227 -2.22 -14.83 -8.46
C GLU A 227 -3.21 -15.89 -8.93
N ARG A 228 -3.52 -16.89 -8.09
CA ARG A 228 -4.49 -17.94 -8.43
C ARG A 228 -5.91 -17.39 -8.53
N ILE A 229 -6.34 -16.61 -7.55
CA ILE A 229 -7.68 -15.99 -7.55
C ILE A 229 -7.82 -15.04 -8.72
N GLY A 230 -6.81 -14.20 -8.96
CA GLY A 230 -6.78 -13.27 -10.07
C GLY A 230 -6.96 -13.98 -11.41
N LYS A 231 -6.34 -15.16 -11.62
CA LYS A 231 -6.55 -15.94 -12.85
C LYS A 231 -7.95 -16.53 -12.97
N GLN A 232 -8.53 -17.01 -11.86
CA GLN A 232 -9.82 -17.71 -11.83
C GLN A 232 -11.03 -16.78 -11.88
N ALA A 233 -10.94 -15.57 -11.29
CA ALA A 233 -12.06 -14.65 -11.15
C ALA A 233 -12.28 -13.72 -12.35
N LEU A 234 -11.36 -13.69 -13.32
CA LEU A 234 -11.45 -12.77 -14.47
C LEU A 234 -12.47 -13.28 -15.51
N PRO A 235 -13.45 -12.45 -15.91
CA PRO A 235 -14.28 -12.73 -17.07
C PRO A 235 -13.43 -12.96 -18.32
N GLU A 236 -13.89 -13.85 -19.20
CA GLU A 236 -13.16 -14.23 -20.42
C GLU A 236 -12.84 -13.02 -21.32
N VAL A 237 -13.79 -12.09 -21.45
CA VAL A 237 -13.64 -10.85 -22.20
C VAL A 237 -12.48 -10.00 -21.65
N MET A 238 -12.38 -9.87 -20.32
CA MET A 238 -11.31 -9.12 -19.67
C MET A 238 -9.94 -9.81 -19.83
N ARG A 239 -9.93 -11.15 -19.82
CA ARG A 239 -8.71 -11.94 -20.04
C ARG A 239 -8.20 -11.75 -21.47
N ALA A 240 -9.05 -11.91 -22.48
CA ALA A 240 -8.71 -11.70 -23.88
C ALA A 240 -8.23 -10.25 -24.16
N TRP A 241 -8.88 -9.26 -23.53
CA TRP A 241 -8.45 -7.86 -23.62
C TRP A 241 -7.06 -7.60 -23.00
N SER A 242 -6.69 -8.37 -21.96
CA SER A 242 -5.41 -8.24 -21.26
C SER A 242 -4.24 -8.90 -21.99
N GLU A 243 -4.49 -9.71 -23.03
CA GLU A 243 -3.42 -10.35 -23.81
C GLU A 243 -2.59 -9.30 -24.58
N PRO A 244 -1.27 -9.51 -24.72
CA PRO A 244 -0.39 -8.54 -25.35
C PRO A 244 -0.67 -8.42 -26.85
N LEU A 245 -0.72 -7.17 -27.32
CA LEU A 245 -0.85 -6.83 -28.72
C LEU A 245 0.51 -6.70 -29.42
N PRO A 246 0.61 -7.05 -30.72
CA PRO A 246 1.74 -6.69 -31.56
C PRO A 246 1.98 -5.17 -31.55
N LYS A 247 3.24 -4.74 -31.63
CA LYS A 247 3.63 -3.31 -31.52
C LYS A 247 2.97 -2.44 -32.58
N GLU A 248 2.68 -3.01 -33.75
CA GLU A 248 2.03 -2.35 -34.87
C GLU A 248 0.58 -1.98 -34.56
N GLN A 249 -0.06 -2.68 -33.63
CA GLN A 249 -1.44 -2.47 -33.20
C GLN A 249 -1.55 -1.59 -31.94
N TRP A 250 -0.44 -1.04 -31.44
CA TRP A 250 -0.48 -0.21 -30.26
C TRP A 250 -1.16 1.13 -30.58
N ALA A 251 -2.15 1.48 -29.77
CA ALA A 251 -2.83 2.75 -29.83
C ALA A 251 -1.85 3.88 -29.50
N LYS A 252 -1.94 4.97 -30.27
CA LYS A 252 -1.10 6.16 -30.09
C LYS A 252 -1.87 7.24 -29.34
N PRO A 253 -1.18 8.13 -28.61
CA PRO A 253 -1.81 9.33 -28.05
C PRO A 253 -2.54 10.14 -29.11
N SER A 254 -3.68 10.74 -28.76
CA SER A 254 -4.40 11.60 -29.70
C SER A 254 -3.59 12.83 -30.10
N GLU A 255 -3.87 13.37 -31.28
CA GLU A 255 -3.26 14.61 -31.74
C GLU A 255 -3.56 15.79 -30.80
N GLU A 256 -4.76 15.80 -30.22
CA GLU A 256 -5.16 16.79 -29.22
C GLU A 256 -4.28 16.72 -27.96
N LEU A 257 -4.10 15.52 -27.40
CA LEU A 257 -3.28 15.33 -26.21
C LEU A 257 -1.83 15.75 -26.47
N LEU A 258 -1.28 15.41 -27.65
CA LEU A 258 0.07 15.83 -28.05
C LEU A 258 0.17 17.36 -28.16
N ARG A 259 -0.81 17.99 -28.82
CA ARG A 259 -0.89 19.44 -28.99
C ARG A 259 -0.95 20.16 -27.64
N LEU A 260 -1.84 19.74 -26.74
CA LEU A 260 -1.99 20.34 -25.40
C LEU A 260 -0.73 20.12 -24.55
N SER A 261 -0.15 18.93 -24.59
CA SER A 261 1.11 18.62 -23.91
C SER A 261 2.25 19.53 -24.36
N GLU A 262 2.35 19.79 -25.66
CA GLU A 262 3.36 20.70 -26.18
C GLU A 262 3.12 22.15 -25.74
N GLN A 263 1.87 22.62 -25.73
CA GLN A 263 1.53 23.93 -25.18
C GLN A 263 1.93 24.08 -23.72
N VAL A 264 1.69 23.05 -22.89
CA VAL A 264 2.09 23.03 -21.47
C VAL A 264 3.61 23.15 -21.36
N ARG A 265 4.37 22.34 -22.11
CA ARG A 265 5.84 22.39 -22.10
C ARG A 265 6.37 23.76 -22.53
N ARG A 266 5.80 24.36 -23.58
CA ARG A 266 6.19 25.70 -24.07
C ARG A 266 5.89 26.77 -23.03
N MET A 267 4.73 26.73 -22.38
CA MET A 267 4.36 27.70 -21.35
C MET A 267 5.22 27.55 -20.09
N HIS A 268 5.45 26.32 -19.64
CA HIS A 268 6.32 26.04 -18.50
C HIS A 268 7.76 26.50 -18.75
N LYS A 269 8.29 26.29 -19.96
CA LYS A 269 9.63 26.80 -20.33
C LYS A 269 9.72 28.34 -20.28
N ARG A 270 8.64 29.04 -20.62
CA ARG A 270 8.56 30.51 -20.55
C ARG A 270 8.39 31.02 -19.12
N GLN A 271 7.71 30.26 -18.26
CA GLN A 271 7.35 30.65 -16.90
C GLN A 271 7.69 29.54 -15.90
N PRO A 272 8.99 29.25 -15.67
CA PRO A 272 9.41 28.10 -14.85
C PRO A 272 9.02 28.22 -13.37
N HIS A 273 8.85 29.44 -12.86
CA HIS A 273 8.45 29.68 -11.46
C HIS A 273 6.95 29.57 -11.22
N ARG A 274 6.15 29.48 -12.29
CA ARG A 274 4.70 29.39 -12.15
C ARG A 274 4.29 27.96 -11.79
N PRO A 275 3.37 27.76 -10.83
CA PRO A 275 2.88 26.43 -10.50
C PRO A 275 2.33 25.70 -11.72
N ILE A 276 2.79 24.46 -11.95
CA ILE A 276 2.41 23.67 -13.12
C ILE A 276 0.90 23.44 -13.20
N THR A 277 0.21 23.31 -12.06
CA THR A 277 -1.25 23.15 -11.98
C THR A 277 -2.01 24.34 -12.57
N GLN A 278 -1.50 25.56 -12.40
CA GLN A 278 -2.10 26.75 -12.99
C GLN A 278 -1.90 26.81 -14.51
N ILE A 279 -0.75 26.34 -15.00
CA ILE A 279 -0.45 26.23 -16.43
C ILE A 279 -1.42 25.24 -17.08
N PHE A 280 -1.60 24.05 -16.47
CA PHE A 280 -2.58 23.06 -16.92
C PHE A 280 -3.99 23.66 -16.94
N ALA A 281 -4.44 24.30 -15.86
CA ALA A 281 -5.78 24.87 -15.77
C ALA A 281 -6.05 25.99 -16.80
N GLU A 282 -5.03 26.76 -17.19
CA GLU A 282 -5.17 27.77 -18.25
C GLU A 282 -5.31 27.13 -19.63
N ILE A 283 -4.47 26.14 -19.94
CA ILE A 283 -4.47 25.46 -21.24
C ILE A 283 -5.75 24.65 -21.43
N CYS A 284 -6.20 23.92 -20.39
CA CYS A 284 -7.45 23.18 -20.46
C CYS A 284 -8.66 24.09 -20.69
N ARG A 285 -8.72 25.26 -20.03
CA ARG A 285 -9.80 26.24 -20.28
C ARG A 285 -9.82 26.71 -21.73
N ARG A 286 -8.67 27.07 -22.28
CA ARG A 286 -8.52 27.49 -23.69
C ARG A 286 -8.82 26.40 -24.72
N ALA A 287 -8.85 25.13 -24.32
CA ALA A 287 -9.16 24.02 -25.21
C ALA A 287 -10.67 23.75 -25.31
N VAL A 288 -11.44 24.17 -24.30
CA VAL A 288 -12.90 24.02 -24.24
C VAL A 288 -13.61 25.22 -24.86
N ASP A 289 -12.98 26.39 -24.84
CA ASP A 289 -13.42 27.63 -25.50
C ASP A 289 -13.13 27.62 -27.02
#